data_AF-A0A1C3PC71-F1
#
_entry.id   AF-A0A1C3PC71-F1
#
_cell.length_a   1.000
_cell.length_b   1.000
_cell.length_c   1.000
_cell.angle_alpha   90.00
_cell.angle_beta   90.00
_cell.angle_gamma   90.00
#
_symmetry.space_group_name_H-M   'P 1'
#
loop_
_entity.id
_entity.type
_entity.pdbx_description
1 polymer ?
#
loop_
_entity_poly.entity_id
_entity_poly.type
_entity_poly.pdbx_seq_one_letter_code
_entity_poly.pdbx_strand_id
1 'polypeptide(L)'
;MQTTGVTQPPMIAEAVVRIGEVLDPARRRDFYHAVYPGLVRYHCWLYRERDPDDTGLVALVHSWESGMDNTPTWMELTRRAAPIPLKLIRRLNGDSALDALRRDNKEVPAGQRLSATDLFTLYHLVGELRDARYDFRRIRASRVPLVQDVAFNAILARANDHLRDISTEIGEKLPDQLLRSARRTRAAFATLFADGMYWSRDARSGKLIRRPTIAGFLALYAGVVPPSGVEDLVTRMTAQRFWPTHGIASTPTDDPDFQPRCYWQGPVWVNMNWLLADGLDRAGRGELAELLRTDTISMIAGAEGLYEYYSPFDGAGVGSNHFSWTAALLLDLLDGRRPTHHMPSARKVLDGEHLSRRDG
;
A
#
# COMPACT_ATOMS: atom_id res chain seq x y z
N MET A 1 -5.98 25.60 8.11
CA MET A 1 -5.66 24.23 8.54
C MET A 1 -4.19 23.99 8.26
N GLN A 2 -3.42 23.44 9.19
CA GLN A 2 -2.04 22.97 8.94
C GLN A 2 -2.11 21.51 8.49
N THR A 3 -1.28 21.12 7.53
CA THR A 3 -1.20 19.75 7.00
C THR A 3 0.27 19.37 6.77
N THR A 4 0.54 18.09 6.54
CA THR A 4 1.81 17.64 5.95
C THR A 4 1.89 18.05 4.46
N GLY A 5 3.08 17.93 3.87
CA GLY A 5 3.35 18.17 2.44
C GLY A 5 3.49 16.89 1.61
N VAL A 6 3.01 15.75 2.13
CA VAL A 6 3.14 14.41 1.52
C VAL A 6 1.78 13.69 1.54
N THR A 7 1.59 12.73 0.65
CA THR A 7 0.33 11.96 0.51
C THR A 7 0.42 10.59 1.20
N GLN A 8 -0.62 9.74 1.07
CA GLN A 8 -0.69 8.37 1.59
C GLN A 8 -1.56 7.50 0.67
N PRO A 9 -1.55 6.15 0.79
CA PRO A 9 -2.28 5.28 -0.13
C PRO A 9 -3.77 5.63 -0.21
N PRO A 10 -4.40 5.62 -1.41
CA PRO A 10 -5.73 6.22 -1.63
C PRO A 10 -6.92 5.37 -1.15
N MET A 11 -6.87 4.91 0.10
CA MET A 11 -7.89 4.09 0.75
C MET A 11 -9.26 4.78 0.93
N ILE A 12 -9.37 6.09 0.69
CA ILE A 12 -10.61 6.86 0.88
C ILE A 12 -11.73 6.31 -0.01
N ALA A 13 -11.44 5.86 -1.22
CA ALA A 13 -12.46 5.28 -2.11
C ALA A 13 -13.00 3.93 -1.59
N GLU A 14 -12.14 3.07 -1.05
CA GLU A 14 -12.56 1.82 -0.38
C GLU A 14 -13.45 2.14 0.83
N ALA A 15 -13.04 3.07 1.70
CA ALA A 15 -13.82 3.47 2.86
C ALA A 15 -15.19 4.05 2.49
N VAL A 16 -15.27 4.85 1.41
CA VAL A 16 -16.54 5.36 0.87
C VAL A 16 -17.44 4.22 0.41
N VAL A 17 -16.91 3.21 -0.29
CA VAL A 17 -17.70 2.04 -0.72
C VAL A 17 -18.18 1.22 0.48
N ARG A 18 -17.33 0.94 1.47
CA ARG A 18 -17.73 0.21 2.69
C ARG A 18 -18.83 0.93 3.48
N ILE A 19 -18.75 2.26 3.61
CA ILE A 19 -19.83 3.08 4.19
C ILE A 19 -21.08 3.00 3.31
N GLY A 20 -20.94 3.03 1.99
CA GLY A 20 -22.05 2.86 1.05
C GLY A 20 -22.76 1.52 1.20
N GLU A 21 -22.03 0.41 1.33
CA GLU A 21 -22.59 -0.94 1.48
C GLU A 21 -23.50 -1.11 2.71
N VAL A 22 -23.39 -0.25 3.73
CA VAL A 22 -24.25 -0.27 4.93
C VAL A 22 -25.39 0.76 4.91
N LEU A 23 -25.48 1.60 3.87
CA LEU A 23 -26.55 2.57 3.67
C LEU A 23 -27.67 2.00 2.78
N ASP A 24 -28.90 2.47 3.00
CA ASP A 24 -29.99 2.25 2.07
C ASP A 24 -29.70 2.91 0.69
N PRO A 25 -30.28 2.43 -0.42
CA PRO A 25 -29.90 2.91 -1.75
C PRO A 25 -30.09 4.41 -1.99
N ALA A 26 -31.05 5.06 -1.34
CA ALA A 26 -31.26 6.50 -1.47
C ALA A 26 -30.14 7.27 -0.75
N ARG A 27 -29.91 6.98 0.54
CA ARG A 27 -28.85 7.64 1.32
C ARG A 27 -27.44 7.31 0.80
N ARG A 28 -27.24 6.12 0.23
CA ARG A 28 -25.99 5.75 -0.46
C ARG A 28 -25.71 6.64 -1.67
N ARG A 29 -26.70 6.85 -2.54
CA ARG A 29 -26.57 7.75 -3.70
C ARG A 29 -26.27 9.18 -3.28
N ASP A 30 -26.99 9.72 -2.30
CA ASP A 30 -26.78 11.08 -1.79
C ASP A 30 -25.37 11.25 -1.20
N PHE A 31 -24.92 10.27 -0.41
CA PHE A 31 -23.57 10.23 0.14
C PHE A 31 -22.51 10.19 -0.97
N TYR A 32 -22.69 9.32 -1.98
CA TYR A 32 -21.81 9.23 -3.13
C TYR A 32 -21.74 10.53 -3.93
N HIS A 33 -22.88 11.18 -4.24
CA HIS A 33 -22.90 12.49 -4.89
C HIS A 33 -22.12 13.55 -4.08
N ALA A 34 -22.22 13.53 -2.76
CA ALA A 34 -21.50 14.49 -1.89
C ALA A 34 -19.97 14.29 -1.90
N VAL A 35 -19.47 13.04 -1.88
CA VAL A 35 -18.02 12.76 -1.80
C VAL A 35 -17.33 12.63 -3.16
N TYR A 36 -18.06 12.26 -4.21
CA TYR A 36 -17.51 11.97 -5.54
C TYR A 36 -16.63 13.09 -6.13
N PRO A 37 -17.00 14.39 -6.08
CA PRO A 37 -16.14 15.46 -6.58
C PRO A 37 -14.79 15.54 -5.85
N GLY A 38 -14.74 15.17 -4.57
CA GLY A 38 -13.50 15.11 -3.78
C GLY A 38 -12.60 13.95 -4.22
N LEU A 39 -13.18 12.75 -4.35
CA LEU A 39 -12.50 11.55 -4.83
C LEU A 39 -11.88 11.76 -6.22
N VAL A 40 -12.66 12.27 -7.17
CA VAL A 40 -12.19 12.53 -8.54
C VAL A 40 -11.05 13.54 -8.56
N ARG A 41 -11.14 14.64 -7.80
CA ARG A 41 -10.03 15.62 -7.70
C ARG A 41 -8.76 14.99 -7.14
N TYR A 42 -8.88 14.15 -6.11
CA TYR A 42 -7.73 13.49 -5.49
C TYR A 42 -7.03 12.51 -6.44
N HIS A 43 -7.80 11.67 -7.15
CA HIS A 43 -7.24 10.74 -8.12
C HIS A 43 -6.63 11.44 -9.34
N CYS A 44 -7.28 12.50 -9.84
CA CYS A 44 -6.70 13.35 -10.89
C CYS A 44 -5.40 14.04 -10.44
N TRP A 45 -5.32 14.48 -9.18
CA TRP A 45 -4.09 15.03 -8.59
C TRP A 45 -2.97 13.99 -8.53
N LEU A 46 -3.27 12.76 -8.09
CA LEU A 46 -2.29 11.67 -8.04
C LEU A 46 -1.63 11.45 -9.41
N TYR A 47 -2.42 11.27 -10.48
CA TYR A 47 -1.84 11.09 -11.81
C TYR A 47 -1.13 12.34 -12.33
N ARG A 48 -1.74 13.53 -12.21
CA ARG A 48 -1.17 14.78 -12.74
C ARG A 48 0.17 15.13 -12.09
N GLU A 49 0.27 15.01 -10.77
CA GLU A 49 1.48 15.37 -10.04
C GLU A 49 2.49 14.23 -9.98
N ARG A 50 2.07 12.98 -9.82
CA ARG A 50 2.98 11.85 -9.49
C ARG A 50 3.24 10.89 -10.66
N ASP A 51 2.48 11.00 -11.75
CA ASP A 51 2.74 10.30 -13.02
C ASP A 51 2.64 11.28 -14.22
N PRO A 52 3.42 12.38 -14.23
CA PRO A 52 3.35 13.40 -15.28
C PRO A 52 3.77 12.90 -16.67
N ASP A 53 4.39 11.71 -16.75
CA ASP A 53 4.79 11.06 -18.01
C ASP A 53 3.73 10.03 -18.50
N ASP A 54 2.59 9.91 -17.79
CA ASP A 54 1.47 8.98 -18.05
C ASP A 54 1.91 7.50 -18.15
N THR A 55 2.89 7.08 -17.34
CA THR A 55 3.41 5.70 -17.30
C THR A 55 2.38 4.67 -16.81
N GLY A 56 1.33 5.14 -16.13
CA GLY A 56 0.36 4.34 -15.39
C GLY A 56 0.74 4.13 -13.92
N LEU A 57 1.97 4.44 -13.50
CA LEU A 57 2.44 4.20 -12.13
C LEU A 57 2.87 5.49 -11.46
N VAL A 58 2.17 5.88 -10.40
CA VAL A 58 2.51 7.06 -9.61
C VAL A 58 3.79 6.83 -8.81
N ALA A 59 4.66 7.82 -8.83
CA ALA A 59 5.91 7.83 -8.07
C ALA A 59 5.76 8.63 -6.76
N LEU A 60 6.19 7.99 -5.68
CA LEU A 60 6.22 8.56 -4.34
C LEU A 60 7.57 9.23 -4.09
N VAL A 61 7.58 10.27 -3.25
CA VAL A 61 8.75 11.12 -2.96
C VAL A 61 9.30 10.93 -1.54
N HIS A 62 8.61 10.16 -0.70
CA HIS A 62 9.02 9.86 0.67
C HIS A 62 8.44 8.51 1.12
N SER A 63 9.14 7.78 2.00
CA SER A 63 8.67 6.45 2.42
C SER A 63 7.35 6.50 3.18
N TRP A 64 7.10 7.57 3.95
CA TRP A 64 5.83 7.88 4.61
C TRP A 64 4.61 7.88 3.67
N GLU A 65 4.82 8.08 2.36
CA GLU A 65 3.73 8.05 1.39
C GLU A 65 3.27 6.64 1.04
N SER A 66 4.10 5.61 1.27
CA SER A 66 3.69 4.21 1.11
C SER A 66 2.80 3.73 2.26
N GLY A 67 2.79 4.45 3.39
CA GLY A 67 2.25 3.95 4.67
C GLY A 67 3.12 2.89 5.34
N MET A 68 4.31 2.58 4.79
CA MET A 68 5.23 1.54 5.27
C MET A 68 6.63 2.11 5.58
N ASP A 69 6.71 3.07 6.50
CA ASP A 69 7.81 4.04 6.62
C ASP A 69 9.24 3.50 6.57
N ASN A 70 9.50 2.32 7.17
CA ASN A 70 10.81 1.68 7.24
C ASN A 70 10.91 0.35 6.50
N THR A 71 9.96 0.05 5.61
CA THR A 71 10.00 -1.18 4.80
C THR A 71 11.33 -1.30 4.03
N PRO A 72 11.97 -2.50 3.96
CA PRO A 72 13.31 -2.66 3.37
C PRO A 72 13.47 -2.07 1.97
N THR A 73 12.43 -2.19 1.13
CA THR A 73 12.34 -1.61 -0.22
C THR A 73 12.64 -0.12 -0.26
N TRP A 74 12.07 0.64 0.68
CA TRP A 74 12.30 2.09 0.80
C TRP A 74 13.62 2.39 1.48
N MET A 75 13.95 1.65 2.53
CA MET A 75 15.19 1.88 3.28
C MET A 75 16.44 1.66 2.42
N GLU A 76 16.42 0.73 1.46
CA GLU A 76 17.52 0.57 0.50
C GLU A 76 17.85 1.89 -0.23
N LEU A 77 16.85 2.66 -0.65
CA LEU A 77 17.06 3.93 -1.36
C LEU A 77 17.27 5.11 -0.40
N THR A 78 16.52 5.20 0.69
CA THR A 78 16.70 6.23 1.74
C THR A 78 18.14 6.20 2.28
N ARG A 79 18.66 5.02 2.62
CA ARG A 79 20.02 4.86 3.15
C ARG A 79 21.11 5.21 2.12
N ARG A 80 20.85 5.01 0.82
CA ARG A 80 21.71 5.48 -0.28
C ARG A 80 21.67 7.00 -0.42
N ALA A 81 20.52 7.64 -0.21
CA ALA A 81 20.35 9.09 -0.27
C ALA A 81 20.91 9.85 0.95
N ALA A 82 21.19 9.16 2.06
CA ALA A 82 21.64 9.78 3.31
C ALA A 82 22.84 10.75 3.17
N PRO A 83 22.85 11.89 3.89
CA PRO A 83 24.00 12.79 4.00
C PRO A 83 25.28 12.08 4.45
N ILE A 84 26.44 12.61 4.04
CA ILE A 84 27.76 12.08 4.39
C ILE A 84 27.96 11.94 5.92
N PRO A 85 27.56 12.91 6.77
CA PRO A 85 27.69 12.75 8.22
C PRO A 85 26.89 11.56 8.77
N LEU A 86 25.63 11.37 8.34
CA LEU A 86 24.80 10.24 8.79
C LEU A 86 25.35 8.89 8.31
N LYS A 87 25.90 8.84 7.09
CA LYS A 87 26.60 7.65 6.58
C LYS A 87 27.85 7.30 7.39
N LEU A 88 28.59 8.30 7.88
CA LEU A 88 29.75 8.08 8.74
C LEU A 88 29.32 7.59 10.13
N ILE A 89 28.33 8.23 10.75
CA ILE A 89 27.80 7.82 12.06
C ILE A 89 27.34 6.36 12.03
N ARG A 90 26.59 5.95 10.99
CA ARG A 90 26.16 4.55 10.83
C ARG A 90 27.35 3.58 10.72
N ARG A 91 28.37 3.91 9.93
CA ARG A 91 29.58 3.06 9.78
C ARG A 91 30.35 2.88 11.09
N LEU A 92 30.20 3.81 12.04
CA LEU A 92 30.83 3.77 13.35
C LEU A 92 29.89 3.25 14.45
N ASN A 93 28.71 2.70 14.10
CA ASN A 93 27.67 2.25 15.02
C ASN A 93 27.22 3.32 16.04
N GLY A 94 27.30 4.60 15.66
CA GLY A 94 27.03 5.75 16.53
C GLY A 94 25.56 6.13 16.69
N ASP A 95 24.61 5.22 16.42
CA ASP A 95 23.17 5.50 16.51
C ASP A 95 22.73 5.97 17.91
N SER A 96 23.38 5.50 18.98
CA SER A 96 23.11 5.90 20.37
C SER A 96 23.28 7.40 20.63
N ALA A 97 24.24 8.05 19.97
CA ALA A 97 24.48 9.49 20.09
C ALA A 97 23.38 10.30 19.38
N LEU A 98 22.82 9.78 18.30
CA LEU A 98 21.68 10.39 17.60
C LEU A 98 20.36 10.11 18.32
N ASP A 99 20.19 8.94 18.94
CA ASP A 99 19.00 8.61 19.73
C ASP A 99 18.76 9.59 20.89
N ALA A 100 19.83 10.13 21.48
CA ALA A 100 19.73 11.17 22.50
C ALA A 100 19.16 12.52 21.99
N LEU A 101 19.25 12.79 20.68
CA LEU A 101 18.78 14.02 20.03
C LEU A 101 17.35 13.93 19.47
N ARG A 102 16.71 12.77 19.61
CA ARG A 102 15.37 12.49 19.08
C ARG A 102 14.26 13.17 19.87
N ARG A 103 13.18 13.49 19.16
CA ARG A 103 11.95 14.10 19.70
C ARG A 103 10.72 13.20 19.60
N ASP A 104 10.80 12.08 18.87
CA ASP A 104 9.77 11.04 18.85
C ASP A 104 9.69 10.32 20.21
N ASN A 105 8.50 9.84 20.59
CA ASN A 105 8.21 9.39 21.95
C ASN A 105 9.20 8.32 22.46
N LYS A 106 9.82 8.62 23.61
CA LYS A 106 10.66 7.69 24.38
C LYS A 106 9.88 6.51 24.98
N GLU A 107 8.56 6.51 24.82
CA GLU A 107 7.64 5.47 25.30
C GLU A 107 7.74 4.18 24.47
N VAL A 108 8.15 4.26 23.20
CA VAL A 108 8.34 3.08 22.33
C VAL A 108 9.79 2.56 22.47
N PRO A 109 10.01 1.30 22.86
CA PRO A 109 11.33 0.70 22.96
C PRO A 109 12.17 0.81 21.68
N ALA A 110 13.49 0.96 21.83
CA ALA A 110 14.41 1.19 20.71
C ALA A 110 14.35 0.10 19.61
N GLY A 111 14.18 -1.17 19.98
CA GLY A 111 14.02 -2.29 19.04
C GLY A 111 12.64 -2.41 18.37
N GLN A 112 11.74 -1.45 18.60
CA GLN A 112 10.39 -1.41 18.02
C GLN A 112 10.17 -0.22 17.07
N ARG A 113 11.17 0.65 16.90
CA ARG A 113 11.09 1.89 16.13
C ARG A 113 12.27 2.04 15.17
N LEU A 114 12.16 2.98 14.23
CA LEU A 114 13.21 3.29 13.25
C LEU A 114 14.56 3.59 13.94
N SER A 115 15.65 3.15 13.32
CA SER A 115 17.02 3.53 13.73
C SER A 115 17.19 5.07 13.69
N ALA A 116 18.05 5.61 14.55
CA ALA A 116 18.25 7.05 14.62
C ALA A 116 18.80 7.60 13.28
N THR A 117 19.77 6.92 12.69
CA THR A 117 20.31 7.28 11.37
C THR A 117 19.28 7.18 10.24
N ASP A 118 18.33 6.24 10.27
CA ASP A 118 17.22 6.21 9.29
C ASP A 118 16.27 7.40 9.52
N LEU A 119 15.85 7.67 10.75
CA LEU A 119 14.94 8.79 11.06
C LEU A 119 15.54 10.16 10.66
N PHE A 120 16.79 10.45 11.04
CA PHE A 120 17.44 11.71 10.66
C PHE A 120 17.66 11.82 9.15
N THR A 121 17.78 10.70 8.43
CA THR A 121 17.81 10.70 6.97
C THR A 121 16.44 11.07 6.39
N LEU A 122 15.35 10.52 6.92
CA LEU A 122 13.98 10.90 6.51
C LEU A 122 13.70 12.38 6.79
N TYR A 123 14.09 12.91 7.96
CA TYR A 123 13.98 14.34 8.26
C TYR A 123 14.79 15.23 7.31
N HIS A 124 15.98 14.81 6.89
CA HIS A 124 16.73 15.51 5.85
C HIS A 124 15.99 15.49 4.50
N LEU A 125 15.41 14.36 4.08
CA LEU A 125 14.60 14.28 2.86
C LEU A 125 13.36 15.18 2.92
N VAL A 126 12.69 15.30 4.08
CA VAL A 126 11.60 16.28 4.28
C VAL A 126 12.10 17.72 4.11
N GLY A 127 13.33 18.02 4.52
CA GLY A 127 14.02 19.29 4.23
C GLY A 127 14.16 19.54 2.73
N GLU A 128 14.69 18.57 1.98
CA GLU A 128 14.83 18.65 0.52
C GLU A 128 13.48 18.85 -0.19
N LEU A 129 12.40 18.18 0.27
CA LEU A 129 11.04 18.38 -0.25
C LEU A 129 10.53 19.81 -0.02
N ARG A 130 10.75 20.35 1.18
CA ARG A 130 10.38 21.73 1.53
C ARG A 130 11.18 22.76 0.75
N ASP A 131 12.47 22.52 0.54
CA ASP A 131 13.35 23.43 -0.18
C ASP A 131 13.05 23.40 -1.70
N ALA A 132 12.61 22.24 -2.22
CA ALA A 132 11.93 22.10 -3.51
C ALA A 132 10.50 22.68 -3.55
N ARG A 133 9.98 23.25 -2.45
CA ARG A 133 8.62 23.79 -2.28
C ARG A 133 7.50 22.80 -2.63
N TYR A 134 7.74 21.51 -2.44
CA TYR A 134 6.84 20.42 -2.83
C TYR A 134 6.48 20.37 -4.33
N ASP A 135 7.23 21.07 -5.19
CA ASP A 135 7.10 21.02 -6.64
C ASP A 135 7.71 19.71 -7.17
N PHE A 136 6.86 18.81 -7.68
CA PHE A 136 7.31 17.49 -8.14
C PHE A 136 8.34 17.56 -9.27
N ARG A 137 8.31 18.57 -10.14
CA ARG A 137 9.32 18.74 -11.21
C ARG A 137 10.70 19.04 -10.61
N ARG A 138 10.75 19.84 -9.55
CA ARG A 138 12.00 20.12 -8.80
C ARG A 138 12.47 18.88 -8.03
N ILE A 139 11.56 18.14 -7.40
CA ILE A 139 11.88 16.90 -6.69
C ILE A 139 12.43 15.84 -7.65
N ARG A 140 11.87 15.70 -8.87
CA ARG A 140 12.41 14.81 -9.91
C ARG A 140 13.85 15.13 -10.27
N ALA A 141 14.18 16.41 -10.38
CA ALA A 141 15.53 16.91 -10.67
C ALA A 141 16.51 16.83 -9.48
N SER A 142 16.04 16.55 -8.26
CA SER A 142 16.89 16.46 -7.06
C SER A 142 17.40 15.02 -6.82
N ARG A 143 18.06 14.80 -5.68
CA ARG A 143 18.55 13.48 -5.23
C ARG A 143 17.55 12.70 -4.38
N VAL A 144 16.36 13.26 -4.12
CA VAL A 144 15.31 12.59 -3.34
C VAL A 144 14.95 11.23 -3.99
N PRO A 145 14.84 10.12 -3.22
CA PRO A 145 14.36 8.84 -3.73
C PRO A 145 12.99 8.97 -4.40
N LEU A 146 12.82 8.34 -5.56
CA LEU A 146 11.53 8.25 -6.23
C LEU A 146 11.18 6.78 -6.46
N VAL A 147 10.01 6.35 -6.02
CA VAL A 147 9.60 4.95 -6.12
C VAL A 147 8.19 4.84 -6.67
N GLN A 148 8.06 4.10 -7.76
CA GLN A 148 6.77 3.53 -8.20
C GLN A 148 6.48 2.36 -7.27
N ASP A 149 5.79 2.65 -6.17
CA ASP A 149 5.54 1.71 -5.08
C ASP A 149 4.42 0.72 -5.43
N VAL A 150 4.69 -0.57 -5.31
CA VAL A 150 3.77 -1.63 -5.75
C VAL A 150 2.47 -1.66 -4.92
N ALA A 151 2.53 -1.44 -3.60
CA ALA A 151 1.35 -1.46 -2.74
C ALA A 151 0.50 -0.19 -2.93
N PHE A 152 1.14 0.98 -3.02
CA PHE A 152 0.42 2.23 -3.31
C PHE A 152 -0.31 2.15 -4.65
N ASN A 153 0.37 1.68 -5.70
CA ASN A 153 -0.23 1.56 -7.03
C ASN A 153 -1.29 0.45 -7.08
N ALA A 154 -1.21 -0.58 -6.23
CA ALA A 154 -2.23 -1.61 -6.12
C ALA A 154 -3.51 -1.06 -5.47
N ILE A 155 -3.35 -0.30 -4.39
CA ILE A 155 -4.43 0.42 -3.73
C ILE A 155 -5.05 1.45 -4.67
N LEU A 156 -4.24 2.20 -5.44
CA LEU A 156 -4.74 3.12 -6.47
C LEU A 156 -5.53 2.39 -7.57
N ALA A 157 -5.05 1.23 -8.06
CA ALA A 157 -5.76 0.45 -9.06
C ALA A 157 -7.15 -0.01 -8.57
N ARG A 158 -7.25 -0.48 -7.32
CA ARG A 158 -8.51 -0.88 -6.67
C ARG A 158 -9.42 0.32 -6.39
N ALA A 159 -8.87 1.42 -5.89
CA ALA A 159 -9.59 2.66 -5.63
C ALA A 159 -10.17 3.26 -6.93
N ASN A 160 -9.50 3.14 -8.07
CA ASN A 160 -10.05 3.55 -9.37
C ASN A 160 -11.25 2.71 -9.83
N ASP A 161 -11.31 1.41 -9.48
CA ASP A 161 -12.51 0.60 -9.73
C ASP A 161 -13.67 1.12 -8.89
N HIS A 162 -13.44 1.38 -7.60
CA HIS A 162 -14.44 1.98 -6.72
C HIS A 162 -14.95 3.33 -7.27
N LEU A 163 -14.08 4.19 -7.80
CA LEU A 163 -14.51 5.42 -8.46
C LEU A 163 -15.40 5.17 -9.68
N ARG A 164 -15.10 4.14 -10.49
CA ARG A 164 -15.93 3.75 -11.65
C ARG A 164 -17.29 3.23 -11.20
N ASP A 165 -17.30 2.39 -10.18
CA ASP A 165 -18.51 1.73 -9.70
C ASP A 165 -19.43 2.76 -9.01
N ILE A 166 -18.87 3.67 -8.18
CA ILE A 166 -19.55 4.87 -7.66
C ILE A 166 -20.11 5.72 -8.81
N SER A 167 -19.28 6.09 -9.81
CA SER A 167 -19.70 6.94 -10.93
C SER A 167 -20.87 6.35 -11.73
N THR A 168 -20.82 5.03 -11.94
CA THR A 168 -21.86 4.25 -12.63
C THR A 168 -23.16 4.25 -11.84
N GLU A 169 -23.09 4.06 -10.52
CA GLU A 169 -24.27 4.09 -9.66
C GLU A 169 -24.93 5.48 -9.66
N ILE A 170 -24.17 6.55 -9.43
CA ILE A 170 -24.76 7.89 -9.32
C ILE A 170 -25.13 8.52 -10.66
N GLY A 171 -24.63 7.99 -11.78
CA GLY A 171 -24.87 8.51 -13.14
C GLY A 171 -23.94 9.63 -13.56
N GLU A 172 -22.79 9.78 -12.89
CA GLU A 172 -21.78 10.79 -13.16
C GLU A 172 -20.68 10.27 -14.09
N LYS A 173 -20.06 11.13 -14.89
CA LYS A 173 -18.95 10.73 -15.76
C LYS A 173 -17.59 10.97 -15.07
N LEU A 174 -16.72 9.97 -15.07
CA LEU A 174 -15.30 10.16 -14.73
C LEU A 174 -14.55 10.91 -15.85
N PRO A 175 -13.57 11.78 -15.52
CA PRO A 175 -12.73 12.42 -16.53
C PRO A 175 -12.02 11.42 -17.44
N ASP A 176 -12.00 11.67 -18.75
CA ASP A 176 -11.41 10.75 -19.74
C ASP A 176 -9.91 10.49 -19.51
N GLN A 177 -9.19 11.46 -18.94
CA GLN A 177 -7.82 11.28 -18.49
C GLN A 177 -7.71 10.27 -17.34
N LEU A 178 -8.58 10.37 -16.32
CA LEU A 178 -8.57 9.45 -15.19
C LEU A 178 -8.92 8.02 -15.64
N LEU A 179 -9.91 7.87 -16.54
CA LEU A 179 -10.24 6.58 -17.15
C LEU A 179 -9.05 5.98 -17.94
N ARG A 180 -8.29 6.81 -18.66
CA ARG A 180 -7.08 6.37 -19.38
C ARG A 180 -5.98 5.94 -18.40
N SER A 181 -5.64 6.78 -17.44
CA SER A 181 -4.52 6.51 -16.52
C SER A 181 -4.84 5.33 -15.58
N ALA A 182 -6.10 5.13 -15.16
CA ALA A 182 -6.54 3.93 -14.43
C ALA A 182 -6.35 2.64 -15.25
N ARG A 183 -6.69 2.64 -16.55
CA ARG A 183 -6.39 1.51 -17.45
C ARG A 183 -4.88 1.28 -17.59
N ARG A 184 -4.08 2.35 -17.71
CA ARG A 184 -2.62 2.26 -17.75
C ARG A 184 -2.04 1.68 -16.46
N THR A 185 -2.55 2.05 -15.28
CA THR A 185 -2.12 1.47 -13.99
C THR A 185 -2.30 -0.04 -14.00
N ARG A 186 -3.48 -0.54 -14.37
CA ARG A 186 -3.74 -1.99 -14.44
C ARG A 186 -2.79 -2.70 -15.41
N ALA A 187 -2.52 -2.12 -16.58
CA ALA A 187 -1.57 -2.69 -17.55
C ALA A 187 -0.11 -2.65 -17.07
N ALA A 188 0.30 -1.57 -16.39
CA ALA A 188 1.68 -1.36 -15.96
C ALA A 188 2.14 -2.34 -14.87
N PHE A 189 1.23 -2.98 -14.14
CA PHE A 189 1.55 -4.05 -13.19
C PHE A 189 2.30 -5.22 -13.82
N ALA A 190 2.04 -5.56 -15.08
CA ALA A 190 2.80 -6.58 -15.80
C ALA A 190 4.30 -6.24 -15.89
N THR A 191 4.66 -4.95 -15.86
CA THR A 191 6.06 -4.47 -15.90
C THR A 191 6.73 -4.47 -14.52
N LEU A 192 5.96 -4.66 -13.44
CA LEU A 192 6.45 -4.79 -12.06
C LEU A 192 6.65 -6.26 -11.65
N PHE A 193 6.15 -7.22 -12.44
CA PHE A 193 6.29 -8.65 -12.17
C PHE A 193 7.64 -9.18 -12.66
N ALA A 194 8.38 -9.84 -11.78
CA ALA A 194 9.60 -10.59 -12.11
C ALA A 194 9.83 -11.70 -11.07
N ASP A 195 10.52 -12.78 -11.45
CA ASP A 195 10.95 -13.85 -10.53
C ASP A 195 9.82 -14.47 -9.66
N GLY A 196 8.57 -14.38 -10.14
CA GLY A 196 7.36 -14.87 -9.47
C GLY A 196 6.75 -13.93 -8.41
N MET A 197 7.10 -12.64 -8.37
CA MET A 197 6.53 -11.65 -7.46
C MET A 197 6.44 -10.26 -8.11
N TYR A 198 5.64 -9.36 -7.55
CA TYR A 198 5.59 -7.95 -7.96
C TYR A 198 6.52 -7.09 -7.09
N TRP A 199 7.26 -6.18 -7.73
CA TRP A 199 8.29 -5.37 -7.09
C TRP A 199 7.99 -3.88 -7.27
N SER A 200 8.31 -3.06 -6.27
CA SER A 200 8.41 -1.60 -6.47
C SER A 200 9.57 -1.29 -7.42
N ARG A 201 9.50 -0.15 -8.11
CA ARG A 201 10.55 0.30 -9.06
C ARG A 201 11.13 1.64 -8.63
N ASP A 202 12.45 1.78 -8.69
CA ASP A 202 13.10 3.11 -8.65
C ASP A 202 12.72 3.87 -9.92
N ALA A 203 11.90 4.92 -9.75
CA ALA A 203 11.33 5.66 -10.86
C ALA A 203 12.38 6.47 -11.64
N ARG A 204 13.58 6.69 -11.07
CA ARG A 204 14.68 7.41 -11.71
C ARG A 204 15.58 6.49 -12.54
N SER A 205 15.87 5.28 -12.06
CA SER A 205 16.71 4.31 -12.80
C SER A 205 15.93 3.30 -13.64
N GLY A 206 14.61 3.22 -13.46
CA GLY A 206 13.75 2.23 -14.11
C GLY A 206 13.88 0.81 -13.58
N LYS A 207 14.75 0.58 -12.58
CA LYS A 207 15.09 -0.76 -12.08
C LYS A 207 14.12 -1.21 -10.98
N LEU A 208 13.73 -2.49 -11.02
CA LEU A 208 12.97 -3.13 -9.95
C LEU A 208 13.83 -3.23 -8.69
N ILE A 209 13.24 -2.90 -7.54
CA ILE A 209 13.85 -2.97 -6.22
C ILE A 209 13.57 -4.37 -5.67
N ARG A 210 14.54 -5.28 -5.81
CA ARG A 210 14.39 -6.71 -5.51
C ARG A 210 14.52 -7.01 -4.00
N ARG A 211 13.71 -6.35 -3.16
CA ARG A 211 13.57 -6.64 -1.72
C ARG A 211 12.15 -7.18 -1.45
N PRO A 212 12.01 -8.47 -1.07
CA PRO A 212 10.71 -9.09 -0.92
C PRO A 212 10.03 -8.55 0.35
N THR A 213 8.78 -8.10 0.21
CA THR A 213 7.97 -7.52 1.29
C THR A 213 6.50 -7.82 1.02
N ILE A 214 5.66 -7.70 2.05
CA ILE A 214 4.21 -7.95 1.95
C ILE A 214 3.52 -7.14 0.84
N ALA A 215 4.10 -5.98 0.48
CA ALA A 215 3.63 -5.09 -0.58
C ALA A 215 3.43 -5.81 -1.93
N GLY A 216 4.30 -6.78 -2.27
CA GLY A 216 4.22 -7.53 -3.53
C GLY A 216 2.96 -8.39 -3.67
N PHE A 217 2.32 -8.76 -2.55
CA PHE A 217 1.09 -9.53 -2.54
C PHE A 217 -0.17 -8.68 -2.76
N LEU A 218 -0.11 -7.34 -2.59
CA LEU A 218 -1.25 -6.47 -2.86
C LEU A 218 -1.69 -6.45 -4.34
N ALA A 219 -0.93 -7.05 -5.26
CA ALA A 219 -1.42 -7.34 -6.60
C ALA A 219 -2.71 -8.21 -6.58
N LEU A 220 -2.89 -9.08 -5.58
CA LEU A 220 -4.14 -9.81 -5.33
C LEU A 220 -5.26 -8.84 -4.97
N TYR A 221 -5.03 -7.92 -4.02
CA TYR A 221 -5.97 -6.85 -3.65
C TYR A 221 -6.27 -5.86 -4.79
N ALA A 222 -5.35 -5.65 -5.73
CA ALA A 222 -5.67 -4.92 -6.95
C ALA A 222 -6.52 -5.75 -7.93
N GLY A 223 -6.45 -7.08 -7.89
CA GLY A 223 -7.00 -7.95 -8.92
C GLY A 223 -6.32 -7.68 -10.27
N VAL A 224 -4.98 -7.67 -10.26
CA VAL A 224 -4.12 -7.51 -11.47
C VAL A 224 -3.26 -8.75 -11.73
N VAL A 225 -3.34 -9.77 -10.86
CA VAL A 225 -2.69 -11.06 -11.05
C VAL A 225 -3.47 -11.86 -12.10
N PRO A 226 -2.84 -12.32 -13.19
CA PRO A 226 -3.47 -13.25 -14.14
C PRO A 226 -3.85 -14.55 -13.43
N PRO A 227 -4.94 -15.25 -13.81
CA PRO A 227 -5.36 -16.49 -13.15
C PRO A 227 -4.27 -17.56 -13.04
N SER A 228 -3.38 -17.65 -14.03
CA SER A 228 -2.24 -18.58 -14.05
C SER A 228 -1.13 -18.25 -13.05
N GLY A 229 -1.06 -17.02 -12.52
CA GLY A 229 -0.06 -16.58 -11.56
C GLY A 229 -0.56 -16.51 -10.11
N VAL A 230 -1.83 -16.83 -9.86
CA VAL A 230 -2.42 -16.81 -8.52
C VAL A 230 -1.75 -17.83 -7.61
N GLU A 231 -1.55 -19.07 -8.08
CA GLU A 231 -1.03 -20.17 -7.26
C GLU A 231 0.41 -19.92 -6.82
N ASP A 232 1.25 -19.45 -7.74
CA ASP A 232 2.65 -19.12 -7.46
C ASP A 232 2.77 -17.99 -6.42
N LEU A 233 1.92 -16.97 -6.54
CA LEU A 233 1.95 -15.81 -5.64
C LEU A 233 1.38 -16.17 -4.25
N VAL A 234 0.28 -16.94 -4.21
CA VAL A 234 -0.30 -17.47 -2.95
C VAL A 234 0.69 -18.40 -2.24
N THR A 235 1.32 -19.31 -2.97
CA THR A 235 2.35 -20.23 -2.42
C THR A 235 3.52 -19.48 -1.81
N ARG A 236 3.92 -18.34 -2.39
CA ARG A 236 4.96 -17.45 -1.83
C ARG A 236 4.49 -16.68 -0.61
N MET A 237 3.22 -16.33 -0.54
CA MET A 237 2.59 -15.62 0.57
C MET A 237 2.41 -16.52 1.80
N THR A 238 2.05 -17.79 1.59
CA THR A 238 1.86 -18.79 2.66
C THR A 238 3.14 -19.54 3.02
N ALA A 239 4.25 -19.33 2.31
CA ALA A 239 5.55 -19.88 2.68
C ALA A 239 5.95 -19.40 4.09
N GLN A 240 6.55 -20.29 4.88
CA GLN A 240 6.89 -20.04 6.30
C GLN A 240 7.76 -18.79 6.54
N ARG A 241 8.52 -18.34 5.51
CA ARG A 241 9.28 -17.08 5.56
C ARG A 241 8.38 -15.84 5.64
N PHE A 242 7.16 -15.88 5.10
CA PHE A 242 6.18 -14.80 5.16
C PHE A 242 5.08 -15.06 6.18
N TRP A 243 4.64 -16.30 6.36
CA TRP A 243 3.57 -16.65 7.31
C TRP A 243 4.09 -17.70 8.32
N PRO A 244 4.89 -17.30 9.33
CA PRO A 244 5.52 -18.26 10.23
C PRO A 244 4.58 -18.82 11.29
N THR A 245 3.72 -18.00 11.90
CA THR A 245 2.78 -18.44 12.95
C THR A 245 1.49 -17.61 13.01
N HIS A 246 1.56 -16.29 13.28
CA HIS A 246 0.38 -15.47 13.59
C HIS A 246 -0.16 -14.61 12.44
N GLY A 247 0.23 -14.88 11.20
CA GLY A 247 -0.19 -14.12 10.01
C GLY A 247 0.99 -13.70 9.13
N ILE A 248 0.71 -12.83 8.17
CA ILE A 248 1.68 -12.46 7.12
C ILE A 248 2.59 -11.33 7.62
N ALA A 249 3.86 -11.65 7.79
CA ALA A 249 4.93 -10.74 8.16
C ALA A 249 5.15 -9.66 7.07
N SER A 250 5.32 -8.40 7.50
CA SER A 250 5.57 -7.26 6.60
C SER A 250 6.85 -7.40 5.76
N THR A 251 7.85 -8.07 6.33
CA THR A 251 9.15 -8.42 5.74
C THR A 251 9.40 -9.91 6.06
N PRO A 252 9.94 -10.72 5.14
CA PRO A 252 10.10 -12.15 5.39
C PRO A 252 11.23 -12.43 6.37
N THR A 253 11.13 -13.52 7.12
CA THR A 253 12.00 -13.88 8.26
C THR A 253 13.48 -14.14 7.91
N ASP A 254 13.79 -14.27 6.62
CA ASP A 254 15.12 -14.48 6.06
C ASP A 254 15.74 -13.22 5.40
N ASP A 255 15.04 -12.08 5.43
CA ASP A 255 15.61 -10.80 4.99
C ASP A 255 16.55 -10.22 6.09
N PRO A 256 17.74 -9.68 5.76
CA PRO A 256 18.70 -9.20 6.76
C PRO A 256 18.26 -7.95 7.55
N ASP A 257 17.22 -7.24 7.11
CA ASP A 257 16.59 -6.16 7.91
C ASP A 257 15.49 -6.70 8.85
N PHE A 258 15.16 -8.00 8.80
CA PHE A 258 14.05 -8.59 9.58
C PHE A 258 14.23 -8.46 11.09
N GLN A 259 13.22 -7.87 11.73
CA GLN A 259 13.10 -7.67 13.17
C GLN A 259 11.64 -7.90 13.56
N PRO A 260 11.30 -8.96 14.32
CA PRO A 260 9.92 -9.41 14.51
C PRO A 260 9.01 -8.41 15.25
N ARG A 261 9.59 -7.35 15.84
CA ARG A 261 8.88 -6.34 16.62
C ARG A 261 9.14 -4.90 16.13
N CYS A 262 9.80 -4.70 14.98
CA CYS A 262 10.16 -3.36 14.49
C CYS A 262 9.32 -2.93 13.27
N TYR A 263 8.21 -2.24 13.53
CA TYR A 263 7.43 -1.48 12.53
C TYR A 263 7.14 -2.28 11.22
N TRP A 264 7.61 -1.87 10.04
CA TRP A 264 7.42 -2.58 8.77
C TRP A 264 8.55 -3.54 8.38
N GLN A 265 9.43 -3.89 9.32
CA GLN A 265 10.57 -4.78 9.14
C GLN A 265 10.33 -6.20 9.67
N GLY A 266 9.09 -6.66 9.78
CA GLY A 266 8.80 -8.02 10.24
C GLY A 266 7.43 -8.25 10.86
N PRO A 267 6.89 -7.33 11.69
CA PRO A 267 5.56 -7.47 12.28
C PRO A 267 4.44 -7.76 11.28
N VAL A 268 3.39 -8.43 11.76
CA VAL A 268 2.09 -8.60 11.12
C VAL A 268 1.27 -7.34 11.32
N TRP A 269 0.60 -6.89 10.27
CA TRP A 269 -0.21 -5.67 10.27
C TRP A 269 -1.66 -5.98 9.88
N VAL A 270 -2.61 -5.63 10.74
CA VAL A 270 -4.04 -6.01 10.59
C VAL A 270 -4.65 -5.47 9.30
N ASN A 271 -4.31 -4.24 8.91
CA ASN A 271 -4.73 -3.66 7.63
C ASN A 271 -4.20 -4.44 6.42
N MET A 272 -2.99 -4.99 6.47
CA MET A 272 -2.45 -5.79 5.37
C MET A 272 -3.13 -7.15 5.26
N ASN A 273 -3.37 -7.83 6.39
CA ASN A 273 -4.13 -9.08 6.40
C ASN A 273 -5.56 -8.85 5.87
N TRP A 274 -6.21 -7.75 6.25
CA TRP A 274 -7.53 -7.37 5.75
C TRP A 274 -7.56 -7.16 4.21
N LEU A 275 -6.61 -6.39 3.68
CA LEU A 275 -6.45 -6.17 2.23
C LEU A 275 -6.17 -7.48 1.48
N LEU A 276 -5.33 -8.35 2.03
CA LEU A 276 -4.98 -9.63 1.43
C LEU A 276 -6.13 -10.64 1.49
N ALA A 277 -7.00 -10.59 2.50
CA ALA A 277 -8.21 -11.40 2.55
C ALA A 277 -9.22 -11.00 1.45
N ASP A 278 -9.44 -9.70 1.19
CA ASP A 278 -10.22 -9.22 0.02
C ASP A 278 -9.58 -9.67 -1.31
N GLY A 279 -8.25 -9.60 -1.40
CA GLY A 279 -7.50 -10.08 -2.57
C GLY A 279 -7.63 -11.59 -2.80
N LEU A 280 -7.62 -12.39 -1.73
CA LEU A 280 -7.78 -13.85 -1.78
C LEU A 280 -9.20 -14.26 -2.19
N ASP A 281 -10.24 -13.64 -1.62
CA ASP A 281 -11.63 -13.90 -2.04
C ASP A 281 -11.83 -13.62 -3.53
N ARG A 282 -11.30 -12.49 -4.02
CA ARG A 282 -11.36 -12.09 -5.44
C ARG A 282 -10.55 -12.99 -6.36
N ALA A 283 -9.49 -13.61 -5.84
CA ALA A 283 -8.73 -14.65 -6.53
C ALA A 283 -9.40 -16.04 -6.47
N GLY A 284 -10.54 -16.17 -5.79
CA GLY A 284 -11.26 -17.43 -5.61
C GLY A 284 -10.57 -18.37 -4.61
N ARG A 285 -9.93 -17.83 -3.57
CA ARG A 285 -9.23 -18.57 -2.50
C ARG A 285 -9.89 -18.32 -1.14
N GLY A 286 -11.22 -18.43 -1.10
CA GLY A 286 -12.03 -18.09 0.07
C GLY A 286 -11.68 -18.86 1.34
N GLU A 287 -11.31 -20.14 1.24
CA GLU A 287 -10.87 -20.92 2.42
C GLU A 287 -9.60 -20.33 3.07
N LEU A 288 -8.63 -19.90 2.24
CA LEU A 288 -7.41 -19.24 2.73
C LEU A 288 -7.68 -17.81 3.21
N ALA A 289 -8.66 -17.12 2.60
CA ALA A 289 -9.10 -15.81 3.06
C ALA A 289 -9.72 -15.91 4.46
N GLU A 290 -10.60 -16.88 4.71
CA GLU A 290 -11.20 -17.11 6.03
C GLU A 290 -10.18 -17.59 7.07
N LEU A 291 -9.18 -18.39 6.68
CA LEU A 291 -8.05 -18.71 7.55
C LEU A 291 -7.31 -17.43 7.97
N LEU A 292 -6.94 -16.56 7.01
CA LEU A 292 -6.26 -15.29 7.30
C LEU A 292 -7.08 -14.38 8.23
N ARG A 293 -8.41 -14.32 8.04
CA ARG A 293 -9.32 -13.58 8.93
C ARG A 293 -9.36 -14.17 10.33
N THR A 294 -9.53 -15.48 10.44
CA THR A 294 -9.61 -16.21 11.72
C THR A 294 -8.33 -16.09 12.52
N ASP A 295 -7.17 -16.24 11.87
CA ASP A 295 -5.85 -16.06 12.48
C ASP A 295 -5.66 -14.61 12.95
N THR A 296 -6.08 -13.62 12.14
CA THR A 296 -6.00 -12.20 12.50
C THR A 296 -6.88 -11.86 13.71
N ILE A 297 -8.12 -12.33 13.75
CA ILE A 297 -9.01 -12.16 14.91
C ILE A 297 -8.41 -12.84 16.16
N SER A 298 -7.90 -14.07 16.02
CA SER A 298 -7.30 -14.83 17.11
C SER A 298 -6.04 -14.18 17.67
N MET A 299 -5.18 -13.63 16.80
CA MET A 299 -4.00 -12.87 17.17
C MET A 299 -4.36 -11.60 17.96
N ILE A 300 -5.38 -10.85 17.52
CA ILE A 300 -5.84 -9.65 18.23
C ILE A 300 -6.46 -10.03 19.59
N ALA A 301 -7.30 -11.07 19.64
CA ALA A 301 -7.95 -11.54 20.86
C ALA A 301 -6.97 -12.16 21.88
N GLY A 302 -5.84 -12.72 21.41
CA GLY A 302 -4.78 -13.25 22.26
C GLY A 302 -3.87 -12.18 22.87
N ALA A 303 -4.00 -10.91 22.48
CA ALA A 303 -3.22 -9.80 23.01
C ALA A 303 -4.03 -8.95 24.01
N GLU A 304 -3.35 -8.44 25.04
CA GLU A 304 -3.93 -7.52 26.03
C GLU A 304 -4.05 -6.08 25.47
N GLY A 305 -4.71 -5.91 24.32
CA GLY A 305 -4.94 -4.60 23.69
C GLY A 305 -5.12 -4.63 22.17
N LEU A 306 -5.46 -3.46 21.61
CA LEU A 306 -5.65 -3.26 20.18
C LEU A 306 -4.39 -2.58 19.63
N TYR A 307 -3.40 -3.40 19.26
CA TYR A 307 -2.07 -2.92 18.91
C TYR A 307 -1.97 -2.46 17.45
N GLU A 308 -1.00 -1.59 17.19
CA GLU A 308 -0.68 -1.08 15.85
C GLU A 308 -0.20 -2.21 14.92
N TYR A 309 0.67 -3.08 15.45
CA TYR A 309 1.21 -4.27 14.78
C TYR A 309 1.57 -5.36 15.80
N TYR A 310 1.77 -6.57 15.32
CA TYR A 310 1.89 -7.78 16.13
C TYR A 310 3.11 -8.61 15.71
N SER A 311 3.78 -9.25 16.67
CA SER A 311 4.93 -10.11 16.39
C SER A 311 4.50 -11.39 15.66
N PRO A 312 5.17 -11.78 14.55
CA PRO A 312 4.72 -12.87 13.69
C PRO A 312 4.91 -14.27 14.31
N PHE A 313 5.73 -14.39 15.37
CA PHE A 313 6.08 -15.67 16.02
C PHE A 313 5.30 -15.98 17.29
N ASP A 314 4.99 -14.97 18.11
CA ASP A 314 4.39 -15.12 19.44
C ASP A 314 3.12 -14.28 19.62
N GLY A 315 2.64 -13.60 18.57
CA GLY A 315 1.41 -12.82 18.58
C GLY A 315 1.46 -11.58 19.49
N ALA A 316 2.60 -11.28 20.12
CA ALA A 316 2.71 -10.18 21.07
C ALA A 316 2.47 -8.84 20.37
N GLY A 317 1.54 -8.05 20.91
CA GLY A 317 1.24 -6.71 20.44
C GLY A 317 2.40 -5.72 20.64
N VAL A 318 2.57 -4.82 19.68
CA VAL A 318 3.69 -3.86 19.62
C VAL A 318 3.22 -2.49 19.08
N GLY A 319 3.94 -1.42 19.44
CA GLY A 319 3.55 -0.06 19.12
C GLY A 319 2.47 0.47 20.08
N SER A 320 1.60 1.36 19.60
CA SER A 320 0.47 1.86 20.39
C SER A 320 -0.58 0.77 20.62
N ASN A 321 -1.13 0.67 21.83
CA ASN A 321 -2.05 -0.39 22.29
C ASN A 321 -3.56 -0.03 22.24
N HIS A 322 -3.88 1.18 21.75
CA HIS A 322 -5.25 1.67 21.54
C HIS A 322 -5.44 2.12 20.07
N PHE A 323 -4.97 1.31 19.12
CA PHE A 323 -4.82 1.70 17.74
C PHE A 323 -6.13 1.65 16.95
N SER A 324 -6.55 2.81 16.41
CA SER A 324 -7.91 2.98 15.89
C SER A 324 -8.24 2.13 14.66
N TRP A 325 -7.29 1.89 13.74
CA TRP A 325 -7.57 0.98 12.61
C TRP A 325 -7.69 -0.47 13.02
N THR A 326 -7.06 -0.87 14.13
CA THR A 326 -7.11 -2.25 14.62
C THR A 326 -8.50 -2.52 15.19
N ALA A 327 -9.04 -1.56 15.94
CA ALA A 327 -10.45 -1.55 16.36
C ALA A 327 -11.41 -1.58 15.16
N ALA A 328 -11.23 -0.66 14.19
CA ALA A 328 -12.15 -0.52 13.06
C ALA A 328 -12.17 -1.75 12.14
N LEU A 329 -11.01 -2.33 11.87
CA LEU A 329 -10.90 -3.53 11.02
C LEU A 329 -11.31 -4.80 11.77
N LEU A 330 -11.10 -4.89 13.09
CA LEU A 330 -11.67 -5.98 13.89
C LEU A 330 -13.20 -5.96 13.83
N LEU A 331 -13.84 -4.79 13.88
CA LEU A 331 -15.30 -4.66 13.73
C LEU A 331 -15.78 -5.16 12.36
N ASP A 332 -15.11 -4.77 11.27
CA ASP A 332 -15.43 -5.22 9.91
C ASP A 332 -15.24 -6.74 9.75
N LEU A 333 -14.16 -7.30 10.30
CA LEU A 333 -13.87 -8.73 10.30
C LEU A 333 -14.91 -9.55 11.11
N LEU A 334 -15.38 -9.04 12.25
CA LEU A 334 -16.38 -9.70 13.10
C LEU A 334 -17.81 -9.60 12.57
N ASP A 335 -18.13 -8.54 11.81
CA ASP A 335 -19.43 -8.35 11.16
C ASP A 335 -19.65 -9.35 10.01
N GLY A 336 -18.57 -9.90 9.43
CA GLY A 336 -18.61 -11.06 8.54
C GLY A 336 -19.27 -10.82 7.18
N ARG A 337 -19.75 -9.61 6.88
CA ARG A 337 -20.29 -9.25 5.57
C ARG A 337 -19.17 -9.23 4.54
N ARG A 338 -19.24 -10.18 3.60
CA ARG A 338 -18.31 -10.21 2.47
C ARG A 338 -18.67 -9.11 1.46
N PRO A 339 -17.69 -8.29 1.01
CA PRO A 339 -17.91 -7.26 -0.01
C PRO A 339 -18.45 -7.87 -1.31
N THR A 340 -19.40 -7.20 -1.94
CA THR A 340 -20.05 -7.74 -3.15
C THR A 340 -19.18 -7.53 -4.39
N HIS A 341 -18.32 -8.50 -4.69
CA HIS A 341 -17.42 -8.43 -5.83
C HIS A 341 -18.15 -8.45 -7.19
N HIS A 342 -18.40 -7.26 -7.75
CA HIS A 342 -18.74 -7.10 -9.16
C HIS A 342 -17.53 -7.47 -10.04
N MET A 343 -17.37 -8.77 -10.31
CA MET A 343 -16.48 -9.24 -11.36
C MET A 343 -16.92 -8.64 -12.70
N PRO A 344 -16.05 -7.92 -13.44
CA PRO A 344 -16.37 -7.52 -14.79
C PRO A 344 -16.64 -8.78 -15.62
N SER A 345 -17.85 -8.92 -16.15
CA SER A 345 -18.20 -10.03 -17.03
C SER A 345 -17.20 -10.07 -18.19
N ALA A 346 -16.44 -11.17 -18.29
CA ALA A 346 -15.45 -11.39 -19.35
C ALA A 346 -16.06 -11.36 -20.78
N ARG A 347 -17.39 -11.29 -20.88
CA ARG A 347 -18.18 -11.41 -22.10
C ARG A 347 -18.39 -10.10 -22.88
N LYS A 348 -17.73 -8.99 -22.52
CA LYS A 348 -17.85 -7.68 -23.22
C LYS A 348 -16.57 -7.09 -23.80
N VAL A 349 -15.43 -7.80 -23.72
CA VAL A 349 -14.15 -7.33 -24.28
C VAL A 349 -13.92 -7.83 -25.72
N LEU A 350 -14.65 -8.85 -26.17
CA LEU A 350 -14.42 -9.49 -27.48
C LEU A 350 -15.32 -8.98 -28.63
N ASP A 351 -16.40 -8.25 -28.33
CA ASP A 351 -17.33 -7.76 -29.37
C ASP A 351 -16.87 -6.42 -30.02
N GLY A 352 -15.65 -5.97 -29.74
CA GLY A 352 -15.09 -4.70 -30.22
C GLY A 352 -14.36 -4.74 -31.56
N GLU A 353 -13.98 -5.93 -32.06
CA GLU A 353 -13.06 -6.08 -33.20
C GLU A 353 -13.65 -6.85 -34.40
N HIS A 354 -14.91 -6.62 -34.80
CA HIS A 354 -15.42 -7.23 -36.05
C HIS A 354 -16.45 -6.43 -36.88
N LEU A 355 -16.40 -5.09 -36.89
CA LEU A 355 -17.24 -4.26 -37.80
C LEU A 355 -16.47 -3.12 -38.49
N SER A 356 -15.55 -3.43 -39.41
CA SER A 356 -15.10 -2.47 -40.47
C SER A 356 -14.35 -3.11 -41.66
N ARG A 357 -14.87 -4.20 -42.25
CA ARG A 357 -14.46 -4.64 -43.60
C ARG A 357 -15.61 -5.23 -44.41
N ARG A 358 -16.41 -4.35 -45.02
CA ARG A 358 -17.03 -4.53 -46.34
C ARG A 358 -17.54 -3.19 -46.88
N ASP A 359 -17.60 -3.12 -48.20
CA ASP A 359 -18.18 -2.09 -49.06
C ASP A 359 -17.39 -0.76 -49.13
N GLY A 360 -16.72 -0.56 -50.28
CA GLY A 360 -15.78 0.52 -50.60
C GLY A 360 -14.75 0.05 -51.61
#